data_AF-A0A9X1KH16-F1
#
_entry.id   AF-A0A9X1KH16-F1
#
_cell.length_a   1.000
_cell.length_b   1.000
_cell.length_c   1.000
_cell.angle_alpha   90.00
_cell.angle_beta   90.00
_cell.angle_gamma   90.00
#
_symmetry.space_group_name_H-M   'P 1'
#
loop_
_entity.id
_entity.type
_entity.pdbx_description
1 polymer ?
#
loop_
_entity_poly.entity_id
_entity_poly.type
_entity_poly.pdbx_seq_one_letter_code
_entity_poly.pdbx_strand_id
1 'polypeptide(L)'
;MEPDLKALQQQAQESIQVQERFSALYLWASKTFEYQALETEYYATWHEALAEAKELFEELKAGAVSEMAAMYFGAIVTAAAIFVRDYSDESNEEDILWCTELIGQTVTANADTDNSIADPTTDHDGAAAASSVLPILLDFASNDDEKFIIKRLISIALTHNSANVRNKAAEGIRNHLWQRDSGFAQRCIIVTLEYARFEQNNHHTRRQTYFLEGDAKKAELDNLQAQKDEFRNRFARSELSTDLEQISFRSHSSSHILSPCLMIPDGSREPIHIKLLSKMLNLFFEVEQEERTHKSDRDDRFRDDKLRINFEVRLSFTKRFSKYLFCLHDSGFEDYIDQLRMGCEIAPSFVDYLVLCVAVEAERQGEKEAYWQLWKELSQKVQKIAIEVAGYDSDYRQQDNRRKLIRGILKADLDWQKNDYETQDVALGKDLLLEFVTNAGKNPDVFNALASLMYHFPSIFFESGVHILSQHQKEEGGTRLLSGVNTAFYLEISIQRFLQLDQTGPLPRNMHESCFVLLNAIVETASSRAYYLREHLIRSRKIL
;
A
#
# COMPACT_ATOMS: atom_id res chain seq x y z
N MET A 1 -28.25 51.20 11.89
CA MET A 1 -28.13 50.18 10.83
C MET A 1 -29.41 50.19 10.05
N GLU A 2 -29.32 50.29 8.73
CA GLU A 2 -30.46 50.18 7.82
C GLU A 2 -31.12 48.78 7.98
N PRO A 3 -32.45 48.65 7.83
CA PRO A 3 -33.17 47.39 8.01
C PRO A 3 -32.63 46.26 7.12
N ASP A 4 -32.23 46.60 5.90
CA ASP A 4 -31.71 45.65 4.91
C ASP A 4 -30.36 45.05 5.35
N LEU A 5 -29.51 45.86 6.01
CA LEU A 5 -28.23 45.42 6.56
C LEU A 5 -28.40 44.45 7.73
N LYS A 6 -29.45 44.63 8.55
CA LYS A 6 -29.78 43.68 9.63
C LYS A 6 -30.32 42.36 9.09
N ALA A 7 -31.18 42.41 8.07
CA ALA A 7 -31.71 41.21 7.44
C ALA A 7 -30.60 40.39 6.76
N LEU A 8 -29.69 41.03 6.04
CA LEU A 8 -28.53 40.38 5.43
C LEU A 8 -27.58 39.79 6.47
N GLN A 9 -27.34 40.49 7.58
CA GLN A 9 -26.49 39.99 8.65
C GLN A 9 -27.10 38.75 9.34
N GLN A 10 -28.41 38.76 9.57
CA GLN A 10 -29.12 37.64 10.18
C GLN A 10 -29.12 36.40 9.27
N GLN A 11 -29.39 36.58 7.97
CA GLN A 11 -29.33 35.50 6.99
C GLN A 11 -27.92 34.91 6.86
N ALA A 12 -26.88 35.75 6.87
CA ALA A 12 -25.49 35.28 6.86
C ALA A 12 -25.14 34.49 8.12
N GLN A 13 -25.65 34.91 9.28
CA GLN A 13 -25.38 34.24 10.55
C GLN A 13 -26.10 32.89 10.66
N GLU A 14 -27.33 32.79 10.18
CA GLU A 14 -28.07 31.52 10.06
C GLU A 14 -27.34 30.56 9.09
N SER A 15 -26.87 31.08 7.95
CA SER A 15 -26.06 30.28 7.00
C SER A 15 -24.76 29.77 7.61
N ILE A 16 -24.07 30.58 8.43
CA ILE A 16 -22.81 30.16 9.08
C ILE A 16 -23.10 29.07 10.12
N GLN A 17 -24.17 29.19 10.90
CA GLN A 17 -24.53 28.19 11.91
C GLN A 17 -24.82 26.82 11.28
N VAL A 18 -25.56 26.78 10.18
CA VAL A 18 -25.81 25.53 9.44
C VAL A 18 -24.50 24.95 8.91
N GLN A 19 -23.61 25.79 8.38
CA GLN A 19 -22.30 25.34 7.88
C GLN A 19 -21.41 24.76 9.00
N GLU A 20 -21.43 25.37 10.20
CA GLU A 20 -20.69 24.87 11.37
C GLU A 20 -21.19 23.48 11.79
N ARG A 21 -22.51 23.24 11.77
CA ARG A 21 -23.12 21.93 12.04
C ARG A 21 -22.66 20.85 11.06
N PHE A 22 -22.72 21.13 9.75
CA PHE A 22 -22.20 20.22 8.72
C PHE A 22 -20.70 19.94 8.89
N SER A 23 -19.92 20.96 9.23
CA SER A 23 -18.47 20.82 9.43
C SER A 23 -18.15 19.96 10.66
N ALA A 24 -18.90 20.13 11.75
CA ALA A 24 -18.78 19.30 12.95
C ALA A 24 -19.10 17.83 12.66
N LEU A 25 -20.20 17.57 11.94
CA LEU A 25 -20.55 16.21 11.54
C LEU A 25 -19.51 15.59 10.61
N TYR A 26 -18.99 16.35 9.65
CA TYR A 26 -17.93 15.91 8.74
C TYR A 26 -16.65 15.51 9.49
N LEU A 27 -16.18 16.36 10.40
CA LEU A 27 -14.96 16.09 11.17
C LEU A 27 -15.14 14.88 12.08
N TRP A 28 -16.29 14.76 12.74
CA TRP A 28 -16.63 13.59 13.54
C TRP A 28 -16.68 12.32 12.69
N ALA A 29 -17.44 12.33 11.59
CA ALA A 29 -17.66 11.15 10.75
C ALA A 29 -16.37 10.69 10.06
N SER A 30 -15.60 11.62 9.49
CA SER A 30 -14.33 11.28 8.81
C SER A 30 -13.33 10.62 9.76
N LYS A 31 -13.19 11.13 10.99
CA LYS A 31 -12.27 10.58 11.99
C LYS A 31 -12.76 9.26 12.57
N THR A 32 -14.04 9.20 12.94
CA THR A 32 -14.65 8.00 13.53
C THR A 32 -14.68 6.84 12.56
N PHE A 33 -14.98 7.09 11.28
CA PHE A 33 -14.98 6.04 10.26
C PHE A 33 -13.59 5.43 10.04
N GLU A 34 -12.52 6.23 10.11
CA GLU A 34 -11.13 5.76 9.97
C GLU A 34 -10.49 5.32 11.30
N TYR A 35 -11.27 5.19 12.38
CA TYR A 35 -10.80 4.86 13.74
C TYR A 35 -9.68 5.78 14.26
N GLN A 36 -9.71 7.06 13.86
CA GLN A 36 -8.75 8.07 14.30
C GLN A 36 -9.24 8.75 15.59
N ALA A 37 -8.28 9.13 16.45
CA ALA A 37 -8.59 9.91 17.64
C ALA A 37 -9.22 11.27 17.26
N LEU A 38 -10.26 11.64 17.98
CA LEU A 38 -10.89 12.95 17.86
C LEU A 38 -10.08 13.98 18.65
N GLU A 39 -9.76 15.11 18.00
CA GLU A 39 -9.07 16.23 18.64
C GLU A 39 -10.01 17.02 19.57
N THR A 40 -11.31 16.93 19.32
CA THR A 40 -12.36 17.62 20.09
C THR A 40 -13.58 16.71 20.13
N GLU A 41 -14.29 16.74 21.25
CA GLU A 41 -15.57 16.05 21.40
C GLU A 41 -16.65 16.85 20.65
N TYR A 42 -17.10 16.33 19.50
CA TYR A 42 -18.13 16.97 18.67
C TYR A 42 -19.56 16.62 19.14
N TYR A 43 -19.75 15.39 19.61
CA TYR A 43 -21.01 14.85 20.11
C TYR A 43 -20.72 14.00 21.33
N ALA A 44 -21.57 14.06 22.37
CA ALA A 44 -21.35 13.30 23.60
C ALA A 44 -21.70 11.82 23.43
N THR A 45 -22.62 11.51 22.51
CA THR A 45 -23.03 10.14 22.19
C THR A 45 -23.25 9.96 20.69
N TRP A 46 -23.21 8.70 20.23
CA TRP A 46 -23.54 8.38 18.85
C TRP A 46 -25.01 8.70 18.50
N HIS A 47 -25.92 8.66 19.49
CA HIS A 47 -27.33 9.01 19.30
C HIS A 47 -27.49 10.48 18.90
N GLU A 48 -26.73 11.38 19.52
CA GLU A 48 -26.71 12.80 19.17
C GLU A 48 -26.20 13.02 17.75
N ALA A 49 -25.13 12.31 17.36
CA ALA A 49 -24.59 12.40 16.00
C ALA A 49 -25.58 11.88 14.94
N LEU A 50 -26.31 10.80 15.23
CA LEU A 50 -27.34 10.27 14.32
C LEU A 50 -28.54 11.20 14.21
N ALA A 51 -29.01 11.75 15.34
CA ALA A 51 -30.11 12.73 15.35
C ALA A 51 -29.74 13.96 14.51
N GLU A 52 -28.52 14.48 14.71
CA GLU A 52 -27.99 15.59 13.92
C GLU A 52 -27.90 15.26 12.42
N ALA A 53 -27.43 14.06 12.06
CA ALA A 53 -27.38 13.63 10.67
C ALA A 53 -28.78 13.56 10.02
N LYS A 54 -29.79 13.10 10.76
CA LYS A 54 -31.19 13.08 10.32
C LYS A 54 -31.75 14.49 10.12
N GLU A 55 -31.50 15.40 11.07
CA GLU A 55 -31.94 16.80 10.97
C GLU A 55 -31.32 17.50 9.77
N LEU A 56 -29.99 17.40 9.61
CA LEU A 56 -29.28 18.00 8.48
C LEU A 56 -29.72 17.42 7.13
N PHE A 57 -30.09 16.14 7.08
CA PHE A 57 -30.66 15.52 5.88
C PHE A 57 -32.00 16.14 5.48
N GLU A 58 -32.89 16.38 6.44
CA GLU A 58 -34.19 17.00 6.17
C GLU A 58 -34.04 18.49 5.81
N GLU A 59 -33.12 19.22 6.43
CA GLU A 59 -32.78 20.60 6.02
C GLU A 59 -32.28 20.66 4.58
N LEU A 60 -31.44 19.70 4.18
CA LEU A 60 -30.91 19.60 2.82
C LEU A 60 -32.01 19.29 1.81
N LYS A 61 -32.91 18.35 2.11
CA LYS A 61 -34.10 18.05 1.28
C LYS A 61 -35.03 19.25 1.13
N ALA A 62 -35.21 20.04 2.19
CA ALA A 62 -36.06 21.22 2.17
C ALA A 62 -35.50 22.36 1.31
N GLY A 63 -34.26 22.24 0.81
CA GLY A 63 -33.58 23.29 0.05
C GLY A 63 -33.23 24.51 0.91
N ALA A 64 -33.20 24.35 2.23
CA ALA A 64 -32.91 25.42 3.20
C ALA A 64 -31.41 25.69 3.37
N VAL A 65 -30.56 24.88 2.73
CA VAL A 65 -29.12 24.81 2.94
C VAL A 65 -28.37 25.43 1.75
N SER A 66 -27.25 26.11 2.02
CA SER A 66 -26.40 26.67 0.96
C SER A 66 -25.70 25.58 0.14
N GLU A 67 -25.30 25.89 -1.09
CA GLU A 67 -24.56 24.97 -1.96
C GLU A 67 -23.26 24.47 -1.32
N MET A 68 -22.58 25.32 -0.55
CA MET A 68 -21.36 24.96 0.20
C MET A 68 -21.64 23.96 1.33
N ALA A 69 -22.76 24.09 2.03
CA ALA A 69 -23.13 23.13 3.07
C ALA A 69 -23.62 21.80 2.46
N ALA A 70 -24.27 21.84 1.29
CA ALA A 70 -24.64 20.63 0.53
C ALA A 70 -23.42 19.80 0.08
N MET A 71 -22.23 20.41 -0.05
CA MET A 71 -20.98 19.67 -0.33
C MET A 71 -20.59 18.69 0.78
N TYR A 72 -21.13 18.87 2.00
CA TYR A 72 -20.90 17.97 3.13
C TYR A 72 -21.95 16.86 3.24
N PHE A 73 -22.79 16.65 2.21
CA PHE A 73 -23.75 15.53 2.18
C PHE A 73 -23.08 14.18 2.48
N GLY A 74 -21.86 13.95 1.98
CA GLY A 74 -21.10 12.74 2.28
C GLY A 74 -20.84 12.50 3.78
N ALA A 75 -20.85 13.54 4.62
CA ALA A 75 -20.75 13.41 6.08
C ALA A 75 -21.99 12.73 6.68
N ILE A 76 -23.18 13.06 6.19
CA ILE A 76 -24.45 12.45 6.63
C ILE A 76 -24.46 10.96 6.26
N VAL A 77 -24.06 10.65 5.03
CA VAL A 77 -23.98 9.26 4.56
C VAL A 77 -22.92 8.47 5.34
N THR A 78 -21.75 9.07 5.59
CA THR A 78 -20.70 8.44 6.39
C THR A 78 -21.15 8.19 7.82
N ALA A 79 -21.91 9.12 8.42
CA ALA A 79 -22.51 8.92 9.74
C ALA A 79 -23.49 7.74 9.77
N ALA A 80 -24.35 7.61 8.74
CA ALA A 80 -25.21 6.44 8.60
C ALA A 80 -24.41 5.14 8.42
N ALA A 81 -23.29 5.17 7.68
CA ALA A 81 -22.41 4.01 7.54
C ALA A 81 -21.74 3.63 8.87
N ILE A 82 -21.24 4.60 9.65
CA ILE A 82 -20.70 4.36 11.01
C ILE A 82 -21.75 3.70 11.89
N PHE A 83 -22.98 4.23 11.86
CA PHE A 83 -24.07 3.68 12.65
C PHE A 83 -24.36 2.22 12.32
N VAL A 84 -24.47 1.88 11.02
CA VAL A 84 -24.66 0.49 10.59
C VAL A 84 -23.49 -0.40 11.03
N ARG A 85 -22.25 0.11 10.94
CA ARG A 85 -21.03 -0.65 11.23
C ARG A 85 -20.82 -0.92 12.72
N ASP A 86 -21.03 0.09 13.56
CA ASP A 86 -20.55 0.11 14.95
C ASP A 86 -21.69 -0.02 15.96
N TYR A 87 -22.93 0.36 15.60
CA TYR A 87 -24.03 0.53 16.56
C TYR A 87 -25.34 -0.17 16.17
N SER A 88 -25.37 -0.89 15.04
CA SER A 88 -26.61 -1.50 14.53
C SER A 88 -27.25 -2.53 15.46
N ASP A 89 -26.46 -3.18 16.33
CA ASP A 89 -26.96 -4.11 17.36
C ASP A 89 -27.71 -3.41 18.51
N GLU A 90 -27.46 -2.13 18.75
CA GLU A 90 -28.06 -1.32 19.83
C GLU A 90 -29.25 -0.46 19.34
N SER A 91 -29.57 -0.58 18.06
CA SER A 91 -30.41 0.36 17.33
C SER A 91 -31.86 -0.08 17.24
N ASN A 92 -32.77 0.90 17.13
CA ASN A 92 -34.17 0.60 16.84
C ASN A 92 -34.39 0.38 15.32
N GLU A 93 -35.52 -0.25 14.98
CA GLU A 93 -35.86 -0.60 13.59
C GLU A 93 -36.01 0.63 12.69
N GLU A 94 -36.46 1.77 13.22
CA GLU A 94 -36.65 3.01 12.46
C GLU A 94 -35.32 3.62 12.02
N ASP A 95 -34.32 3.63 12.91
CA ASP A 95 -32.98 4.12 12.63
C ASP A 95 -32.27 3.21 11.60
N ILE A 96 -32.40 1.89 11.74
CA ILE A 96 -31.83 0.91 10.80
C ILE A 96 -32.46 1.09 9.42
N LEU A 97 -33.78 1.24 9.33
CA LEU A 97 -34.48 1.46 8.07
C LEU A 97 -34.01 2.76 7.40
N TRP A 98 -33.94 3.86 8.15
CA TRP A 98 -33.46 5.14 7.64
C TRP A 98 -32.04 5.04 7.08
N CYS A 99 -31.12 4.40 7.81
CA CYS A 99 -29.76 4.19 7.33
C CYS A 99 -29.71 3.30 6.08
N THR A 100 -30.51 2.24 6.05
CA THR A 100 -30.59 1.30 4.91
C THR A 100 -31.06 2.01 3.64
N GLU A 101 -32.10 2.83 3.74
CA GLU A 101 -32.63 3.60 2.62
C GLU A 101 -31.61 4.64 2.11
N LEU A 102 -31.00 5.40 3.02
CA LEU A 102 -29.99 6.40 2.66
C LEU A 102 -28.77 5.76 1.97
N ILE A 103 -28.23 4.69 2.55
CA ILE A 103 -27.09 3.95 1.98
C ILE A 103 -27.45 3.39 0.60
N GLY A 104 -28.61 2.77 0.45
CA GLY A 104 -29.07 2.22 -0.81
C GLY A 104 -29.23 3.30 -1.90
N GLN A 105 -29.80 4.46 -1.55
CA GLN A 105 -29.96 5.58 -2.47
C GLN A 105 -28.60 6.14 -2.90
N THR A 106 -27.68 6.37 -1.97
CA THR A 106 -26.37 6.94 -2.30
C THR A 106 -25.54 6.02 -3.20
N VAL A 107 -25.49 4.71 -2.90
CA VAL A 107 -24.72 3.74 -3.69
C VAL A 107 -25.26 3.61 -5.12
N THR A 108 -26.56 3.86 -5.33
CA THR A 108 -27.20 3.71 -6.65
C THR A 108 -27.18 4.99 -7.48
N ALA A 109 -27.24 6.17 -6.85
CA ALA A 109 -27.43 7.45 -7.53
C ALA A 109 -26.41 7.74 -8.65
N ASN A 110 -25.14 7.41 -8.43
CA ASN A 110 -24.04 7.70 -9.37
C ASN A 110 -23.29 6.45 -9.86
N ALA A 111 -23.91 5.27 -9.73
CA ALA A 111 -23.25 3.99 -9.99
C ALA A 111 -22.70 3.85 -11.42
N ASP A 112 -23.34 4.53 -12.38
CA ASP A 112 -23.07 4.44 -13.81
C ASP A 112 -22.60 5.77 -14.41
N THR A 113 -22.52 6.84 -13.61
CA THR A 113 -22.15 8.17 -14.10
C THR A 113 -20.64 8.29 -14.27
N ASP A 114 -20.21 8.68 -15.48
CA ASP A 114 -18.80 8.97 -15.79
C ASP A 114 -18.44 10.42 -15.43
N ASN A 115 -18.38 10.71 -14.12
CA ASN A 115 -17.93 12.00 -13.62
C ASN A 115 -16.39 12.08 -13.63
N SER A 116 -15.79 12.09 -14.82
CA SER A 116 -14.33 12.25 -15.02
C SER A 116 -13.72 13.55 -14.45
N ILE A 117 -14.57 14.47 -13.95
CA ILE A 117 -14.18 15.75 -13.34
C ILE A 117 -14.03 15.62 -11.81
N ALA A 118 -14.67 14.63 -11.17
CA ALA A 118 -14.53 14.39 -9.74
C ALA A 118 -13.24 13.60 -9.48
N ASP A 119 -12.47 14.01 -8.47
CA ASP A 119 -11.28 13.29 -8.05
C ASP A 119 -11.70 11.88 -7.57
N PRO A 120 -11.22 10.79 -8.23
CA PRO A 120 -11.60 9.43 -7.89
C PRO A 120 -11.19 9.00 -6.47
N THR A 121 -10.35 9.78 -5.79
CA THR A 121 -9.84 9.47 -4.45
C THR A 121 -10.69 10.01 -3.30
N THR A 122 -11.58 10.97 -3.56
CA THR A 122 -12.32 11.67 -2.50
C THR A 122 -13.80 11.27 -2.48
N ASP A 123 -14.24 10.71 -1.36
CA ASP A 123 -15.60 10.23 -1.11
C ASP A 123 -16.57 11.40 -0.82
N HIS A 124 -16.82 12.23 -1.83
CA HIS A 124 -17.60 13.46 -1.69
C HIS A 124 -19.06 13.21 -1.29
N ASP A 125 -19.66 12.13 -1.80
CA ASP A 125 -21.05 11.76 -1.55
C ASP A 125 -21.20 10.69 -0.46
N GLY A 126 -20.10 10.15 0.08
CA GLY A 126 -20.11 9.09 1.08
C GLY A 126 -20.44 7.71 0.50
N ALA A 127 -20.50 7.55 -0.82
CA ALA A 127 -20.82 6.29 -1.48
C ALA A 127 -19.81 5.19 -1.16
N ALA A 128 -18.53 5.53 -0.95
CA ALA A 128 -17.50 4.56 -0.64
C ALA A 128 -17.66 4.04 0.81
N ALA A 129 -17.90 4.93 1.78
CA ALA A 129 -18.23 4.56 3.15
C ALA A 129 -19.50 3.68 3.19
N ALA A 130 -20.58 4.11 2.54
CA ALA A 130 -21.84 3.38 2.42
C ALA A 130 -21.65 1.97 1.82
N SER A 131 -20.83 1.85 0.78
CA SER A 131 -20.59 0.57 0.11
C SER A 131 -19.84 -0.44 0.98
N SER A 132 -18.99 0.01 1.90
CA SER A 132 -18.23 -0.87 2.79
C SER A 132 -19.09 -1.59 3.83
N VAL A 133 -20.26 -1.04 4.16
CA VAL A 133 -21.16 -1.57 5.20
C VAL A 133 -22.34 -2.35 4.66
N LEU A 134 -22.54 -2.37 3.33
CA LEU A 134 -23.62 -3.13 2.68
C LEU A 134 -23.74 -4.59 3.15
N PRO A 135 -22.65 -5.35 3.39
CA PRO A 135 -22.78 -6.72 3.87
C PRO A 135 -23.43 -6.86 5.24
N ILE A 136 -23.33 -5.84 6.11
CA ILE A 136 -23.92 -5.84 7.45
C ILE A 136 -25.45 -5.79 7.35
N LEU A 137 -25.97 -5.11 6.33
CA LEU A 137 -27.42 -5.00 6.11
C LEU A 137 -28.11 -6.35 5.93
N LEU A 138 -27.38 -7.40 5.53
CA LEU A 138 -27.93 -8.76 5.40
C LEU A 138 -28.48 -9.32 6.72
N ASP A 139 -27.98 -8.83 7.86
CA ASP A 139 -28.43 -9.27 9.19
C ASP A 139 -29.86 -8.77 9.48
N PHE A 140 -30.29 -7.70 8.81
CA PHE A 140 -31.62 -7.09 8.97
C PHE A 140 -32.62 -7.51 7.90
N ALA A 141 -32.22 -8.38 6.96
CA ALA A 141 -33.11 -8.89 5.92
C ALA A 141 -33.89 -10.12 6.41
N SER A 142 -35.20 -9.97 6.50
CA SER A 142 -36.14 -10.96 7.05
C SER A 142 -36.50 -12.08 6.07
N ASN A 143 -36.39 -11.82 4.76
CA ASN A 143 -36.78 -12.77 3.71
C ASN A 143 -35.78 -12.78 2.53
N ASP A 144 -35.97 -13.74 1.62
CA ASP A 144 -35.07 -13.92 0.47
C ASP A 144 -35.12 -12.77 -0.54
N ASP A 145 -36.25 -12.06 -0.64
CA ASP A 145 -36.41 -10.90 -1.53
C ASP A 145 -35.59 -9.70 -1.01
N GLU A 146 -35.64 -9.43 0.30
CA GLU A 146 -34.82 -8.41 0.95
C GLU A 146 -33.32 -8.73 0.86
N LYS A 147 -32.96 -10.00 1.11
CA LYS A 147 -31.58 -10.47 0.90
C LYS A 147 -31.15 -10.28 -0.55
N PHE A 148 -32.04 -10.53 -1.50
CA PHE A 148 -31.75 -10.32 -2.92
C PHE A 148 -31.54 -8.83 -3.25
N ILE A 149 -32.34 -7.92 -2.68
CA ILE A 149 -32.15 -6.47 -2.84
C ILE A 149 -30.77 -6.04 -2.34
N ILE A 150 -30.35 -6.51 -1.16
CA ILE A 150 -29.03 -6.18 -0.61
C ILE A 150 -27.91 -6.78 -1.45
N LYS A 151 -28.04 -8.04 -1.89
CA LYS A 151 -27.08 -8.67 -2.83
C LYS A 151 -26.98 -7.90 -4.15
N ARG A 152 -28.09 -7.32 -4.63
CA ARG A 152 -28.10 -6.44 -5.79
C ARG A 152 -27.39 -5.11 -5.50
N LEU A 153 -27.58 -4.49 -4.33
CA LEU A 153 -26.82 -3.30 -3.93
C LEU A 153 -25.31 -3.56 -3.87
N ILE A 154 -24.90 -4.69 -3.27
CA ILE A 154 -23.49 -5.13 -3.28
C ILE A 154 -22.98 -5.29 -4.71
N SER A 155 -23.78 -5.89 -5.60
CA SER A 155 -23.41 -6.06 -7.01
C SER A 155 -23.25 -4.71 -7.73
N ILE A 156 -24.10 -3.73 -7.41
CA ILE A 156 -23.99 -2.36 -7.94
C ILE A 156 -22.71 -1.69 -7.44
N ALA A 157 -22.41 -1.77 -6.14
CA ALA A 157 -21.21 -1.21 -5.54
C ALA A 157 -19.92 -1.81 -6.12
N LEU A 158 -19.88 -3.14 -6.32
CA LEU A 158 -18.73 -3.84 -6.91
C LEU A 158 -18.54 -3.57 -8.40
N THR A 159 -19.59 -3.08 -9.08
CA THR A 159 -19.57 -2.71 -10.50
C THR A 159 -19.72 -1.19 -10.70
N HIS A 160 -19.49 -0.41 -9.64
CA HIS A 160 -19.62 1.04 -9.64
C HIS A 160 -18.54 1.67 -10.54
N ASN A 161 -18.82 2.80 -11.19
CA ASN A 161 -17.84 3.47 -12.07
C ASN A 161 -16.62 4.02 -11.29
N SER A 162 -16.85 4.60 -10.11
CA SER A 162 -15.78 4.99 -9.16
C SER A 162 -14.98 3.80 -8.62
N ALA A 163 -13.64 3.86 -8.77
CA ALA A 163 -12.73 2.85 -8.23
C ALA A 163 -12.70 2.81 -6.70
N ASN A 164 -12.84 3.97 -6.04
CA ASN A 164 -12.88 4.06 -4.58
C ASN A 164 -14.09 3.28 -4.02
N VAL A 165 -15.27 3.47 -4.62
CA VAL A 165 -16.50 2.75 -4.23
C VAL A 165 -16.33 1.23 -4.40
N ARG A 166 -15.79 0.77 -5.55
CA ARG A 166 -15.52 -0.66 -5.76
C ARG A 166 -14.54 -1.23 -4.74
N ASN A 167 -13.49 -0.49 -4.42
CA ASN A 167 -12.47 -0.92 -3.47
C ASN A 167 -13.01 -0.99 -2.05
N LYS A 168 -13.75 0.03 -1.59
CA LYS A 168 -14.39 0.03 -0.27
C LYS A 168 -15.49 -1.03 -0.15
N ALA A 169 -16.27 -1.27 -1.21
CA ALA A 169 -17.19 -2.40 -1.28
C ALA A 169 -16.44 -3.74 -1.09
N ALA A 170 -15.34 -3.94 -1.82
CA ALA A 170 -14.53 -5.14 -1.71
C ALA A 170 -13.89 -5.33 -0.32
N GLU A 171 -13.45 -4.25 0.32
CA GLU A 171 -13.02 -4.28 1.72
C GLU A 171 -14.15 -4.64 2.68
N GLY A 172 -15.36 -4.12 2.45
CA GLY A 172 -16.57 -4.50 3.18
C GLY A 172 -16.87 -6.00 3.10
N ILE A 173 -16.75 -6.58 1.90
CA ILE A 173 -16.87 -8.04 1.70
C ILE A 173 -15.87 -8.80 2.56
N ARG A 174 -14.60 -8.39 2.52
CA ARG A 174 -13.53 -9.01 3.33
C ARG A 174 -13.85 -8.95 4.83
N ASN A 175 -14.24 -7.77 5.30
CA ASN A 175 -14.38 -7.50 6.73
C ASN A 175 -15.69 -8.07 7.32
N HIS A 176 -16.76 -8.14 6.54
CA HIS A 176 -18.11 -8.40 7.06
C HIS A 176 -18.84 -9.56 6.39
N LEU A 177 -18.67 -9.79 5.08
CA LEU A 177 -19.50 -10.78 4.37
C LEU A 177 -19.06 -12.23 4.64
N TRP A 178 -17.76 -12.49 4.80
CA TRP A 178 -17.25 -13.86 4.98
C TRP A 178 -17.84 -14.59 6.19
N GLN A 179 -18.16 -13.86 7.26
CA GLN A 179 -18.79 -14.43 8.46
C GLN A 179 -20.31 -14.61 8.31
N ARG A 180 -20.93 -13.94 7.33
CA ARG A 180 -22.39 -13.90 7.12
C ARG A 180 -22.85 -14.84 6.02
N ASP A 181 -22.21 -14.78 4.84
CA ASP A 181 -22.49 -15.61 3.67
C ASP A 181 -21.18 -15.82 2.89
N SER A 182 -20.33 -16.74 3.39
CA SER A 182 -19.04 -17.08 2.76
C SER A 182 -19.22 -17.60 1.33
N GLY A 183 -20.33 -18.28 1.05
CA GLY A 183 -20.68 -18.73 -0.30
C GLY A 183 -20.89 -17.55 -1.24
N PHE A 184 -21.61 -16.52 -0.82
CA PHE A 184 -21.77 -15.30 -1.62
C PHE A 184 -20.48 -14.48 -1.70
N ALA A 185 -19.70 -14.37 -0.62
CA ALA A 185 -18.39 -13.70 -0.65
C ALA A 185 -17.44 -14.31 -1.68
N GLN A 186 -17.35 -15.65 -1.71
CA GLN A 186 -16.56 -16.38 -2.72
C GLN A 186 -17.06 -16.08 -4.14
N ARG A 187 -18.37 -15.97 -4.33
CA ARG A 187 -18.95 -15.65 -5.64
C ARG A 187 -18.68 -14.20 -6.04
N CYS A 188 -18.70 -13.24 -5.13
CA CYS A 188 -18.31 -11.86 -5.42
C CYS A 188 -16.91 -11.78 -6.05
N ILE A 189 -15.93 -12.55 -5.57
CA ILE A 189 -14.59 -12.63 -6.17
C ILE A 189 -14.67 -13.04 -7.65
N ILE A 190 -15.40 -14.12 -7.94
CA ILE A 190 -15.52 -14.68 -9.30
C ILE A 190 -16.26 -13.71 -10.22
N VAL A 191 -17.35 -13.12 -9.76
CA VAL A 191 -18.13 -12.23 -10.61
C VAL A 191 -17.42 -10.90 -10.86
N THR A 192 -16.67 -10.36 -9.89
CA THR A 192 -15.89 -9.14 -10.12
C THR A 192 -14.72 -9.38 -11.08
N LEU A 193 -14.18 -10.60 -11.17
CA LEU A 193 -13.25 -10.97 -12.24
C LEU A 193 -13.93 -10.95 -13.61
N GLU A 194 -15.11 -11.57 -13.74
CA GLU A 194 -15.89 -11.49 -14.98
C GLU A 194 -16.27 -10.05 -15.33
N TYR A 195 -16.50 -9.19 -14.32
CA TYR A 195 -16.76 -7.78 -14.56
C TYR A 195 -15.52 -7.06 -15.13
N ALA A 196 -14.32 -7.35 -14.61
CA ALA A 196 -13.09 -6.80 -15.18
C ALA A 196 -12.90 -7.22 -16.65
N ARG A 197 -13.33 -8.43 -17.03
CA ARG A 197 -13.36 -8.89 -18.42
C ARG A 197 -14.43 -8.18 -19.26
N PHE A 198 -15.63 -8.03 -18.71
CA PHE A 198 -16.72 -7.28 -19.33
C PHE A 198 -16.30 -5.85 -19.66
N GLU A 199 -15.64 -5.16 -18.72
CA GLU A 199 -15.13 -3.80 -18.89
C GLU A 199 -14.05 -3.73 -19.98
N GLN A 200 -13.15 -4.72 -20.03
CA GLN A 200 -12.12 -4.79 -21.07
C GLN A 200 -12.73 -4.97 -22.47
N ASN A 201 -13.71 -5.88 -22.60
CA ASN A 201 -14.38 -6.16 -23.87
C ASN A 201 -15.16 -4.93 -24.39
N ASN A 202 -15.74 -4.15 -23.47
CA ASN A 202 -16.51 -2.95 -23.80
C ASN A 202 -15.68 -1.67 -23.84
N HIS A 203 -14.38 -1.74 -23.56
CA HIS A 203 -13.50 -0.56 -23.56
C HIS A 203 -13.49 0.16 -24.91
N HIS A 204 -13.42 -0.59 -26.02
CA HIS A 204 -13.47 -0.01 -27.36
C HIS A 204 -14.82 0.65 -27.66
N THR A 205 -15.93 -0.02 -27.31
CA THR A 205 -17.28 0.50 -27.50
C THR A 205 -17.46 1.81 -26.76
N ARG A 206 -17.08 1.88 -25.48
CA ARG A 206 -17.11 3.14 -24.70
C ARG A 206 -16.26 4.23 -25.31
N ARG A 207 -15.06 3.89 -25.78
CA ARG A 207 -14.18 4.86 -26.44
C ARG A 207 -14.81 5.41 -27.72
N GLN A 208 -15.54 4.58 -28.47
CA GLN A 208 -16.28 4.99 -29.66
C GLN A 208 -17.48 5.89 -29.31
N THR A 209 -18.16 5.63 -28.20
CA THR A 209 -19.31 6.45 -27.75
C THR A 209 -18.96 7.92 -27.54
N TYR A 210 -17.71 8.27 -27.18
CA TYR A 210 -17.27 9.68 -27.08
C TYR A 210 -17.29 10.42 -28.42
N PHE A 211 -17.19 9.71 -29.54
CA PHE A 211 -17.23 10.29 -30.89
C PHE A 211 -18.64 10.28 -31.50
N LEU A 212 -19.64 9.70 -30.82
CA LEU A 212 -21.03 9.74 -31.23
C LEU A 212 -21.72 10.99 -30.68
N GLU A 213 -22.72 11.50 -31.41
CA GLU A 213 -23.53 12.65 -31.01
C GLU A 213 -25.03 12.34 -31.13
N GLY A 214 -25.86 13.10 -30.41
CA GLY A 214 -27.32 13.02 -30.47
C GLY A 214 -27.89 11.64 -30.12
N ASP A 215 -28.90 11.21 -30.88
CA ASP A 215 -29.64 9.97 -30.62
C ASP A 215 -28.78 8.70 -30.72
N ALA A 216 -27.75 8.72 -31.56
CA ALA A 216 -26.83 7.59 -31.71
C ALA A 216 -25.99 7.37 -30.43
N LYS A 217 -25.52 8.46 -29.80
CA LYS A 217 -24.82 8.38 -28.51
C LYS A 217 -25.74 7.85 -27.43
N LYS A 218 -26.98 8.35 -27.39
CA LYS A 218 -27.97 7.94 -26.39
C LYS A 218 -28.33 6.46 -26.52
N ALA A 219 -28.60 5.98 -27.74
CA ALA A 219 -28.92 4.57 -27.98
C ALA A 219 -27.78 3.63 -27.56
N GLU A 220 -26.52 4.02 -27.80
CA GLU A 220 -25.36 3.21 -27.40
C GLU A 220 -25.17 3.19 -25.88
N LEU A 221 -25.38 4.33 -25.20
CA LEU A 221 -25.35 4.41 -23.74
C LEU A 221 -26.47 3.56 -23.10
N ASP A 222 -27.69 3.63 -23.64
CA ASP A 222 -28.83 2.84 -23.17
C ASP A 222 -28.58 1.33 -23.35
N ASN A 223 -27.94 0.92 -24.46
CA ASN A 223 -27.55 -0.47 -24.71
C ASN A 223 -26.46 -0.95 -23.73
N LEU A 224 -25.41 -0.15 -23.51
CA LEU A 224 -24.36 -0.47 -22.53
C LEU A 224 -24.93 -0.58 -21.11
N GLN A 225 -25.86 0.31 -20.75
CA GLN A 225 -26.55 0.28 -19.46
C GLN A 225 -27.38 -1.00 -19.31
N ALA A 226 -28.18 -1.35 -20.32
CA ALA A 226 -28.98 -2.58 -20.30
C ALA A 226 -28.10 -3.85 -20.15
N GLN A 227 -26.95 -3.90 -20.83
CA GLN A 227 -25.99 -4.99 -20.68
C GLN A 227 -25.39 -5.06 -19.26
N LYS A 228 -25.09 -3.90 -18.67
CA LYS A 228 -24.55 -3.81 -17.31
C LYS A 228 -25.59 -4.22 -16.26
N ASP A 229 -26.84 -3.81 -16.44
CA ASP A 229 -27.93 -4.19 -15.53
C ASP A 229 -28.27 -5.68 -15.63
N GLU A 230 -28.26 -6.25 -16.83
CA GLU A 230 -28.38 -7.70 -17.02
C GLU A 230 -27.22 -8.45 -16.36
N PHE A 231 -25.98 -7.94 -16.50
CA PHE A 231 -24.83 -8.48 -15.79
C PHE A 231 -25.02 -8.45 -14.27
N ARG A 232 -25.47 -7.33 -13.70
CA ARG A 232 -25.74 -7.18 -12.25
C ARG A 232 -26.86 -8.10 -11.76
N ASN A 233 -27.88 -8.35 -12.58
CA ASN A 233 -28.94 -9.30 -12.22
C ASN A 233 -28.41 -10.74 -12.18
N ARG A 234 -27.61 -11.13 -13.18
CA ARG A 234 -26.94 -12.45 -13.22
C ARG A 234 -25.90 -12.60 -12.10
N PHE A 235 -25.23 -11.50 -11.72
CA PHE A 235 -24.38 -11.43 -10.53
C PHE A 235 -25.20 -11.79 -9.29
N ALA A 236 -26.25 -11.02 -8.99
CA ALA A 236 -27.04 -11.21 -7.77
C ALA A 236 -27.63 -12.64 -7.67
N ARG A 237 -27.95 -13.26 -8.81
CA ARG A 237 -28.42 -14.65 -8.92
C ARG A 237 -27.33 -15.72 -8.92
N SER A 238 -26.05 -15.33 -8.94
CA SER A 238 -24.90 -16.24 -8.89
C SER A 238 -24.75 -17.16 -10.12
N GLU A 239 -25.10 -16.67 -11.30
CA GLU A 239 -25.13 -17.44 -12.56
C GLU A 239 -23.86 -17.33 -13.42
N LEU A 240 -22.80 -16.71 -12.87
CA LEU A 240 -21.56 -16.41 -13.58
C LEU A 240 -20.40 -17.27 -13.05
N SER A 241 -19.53 -17.70 -13.96
CA SER A 241 -18.33 -18.50 -13.66
C SER A 241 -17.13 -17.96 -14.41
N THR A 242 -15.94 -18.02 -13.81
CA THR A 242 -14.68 -17.58 -14.42
C THR A 242 -13.65 -18.71 -14.45
N ASP A 243 -12.76 -18.68 -15.44
CA ASP A 243 -11.54 -19.50 -15.47
C ASP A 243 -10.34 -18.64 -15.07
N LEU A 244 -9.78 -18.92 -13.88
CA LEU A 244 -8.66 -18.17 -13.32
C LEU A 244 -7.37 -18.26 -14.18
N GLU A 245 -7.23 -19.27 -15.04
CA GLU A 245 -6.04 -19.39 -15.89
C GLU A 245 -5.99 -18.34 -17.00
N GLN A 246 -7.15 -17.86 -17.44
CA GLN A 246 -7.28 -16.92 -18.57
C GLN A 246 -7.10 -15.46 -18.17
N ILE A 247 -6.85 -15.19 -16.88
CA ILE A 247 -6.68 -13.83 -16.37
C ILE A 247 -5.38 -13.24 -16.92
N SER A 248 -5.50 -12.10 -17.61
CA SER A 248 -4.37 -11.29 -18.07
C SER A 248 -4.80 -9.83 -18.24
N PHE A 249 -3.85 -8.91 -18.28
CA PHE A 249 -4.14 -7.48 -18.56
C PHE A 249 -4.60 -7.22 -20.00
N ARG A 250 -4.55 -8.22 -20.89
CA ARG A 250 -5.12 -8.12 -22.25
C ARG A 250 -6.61 -8.44 -22.24
N SER A 251 -7.02 -9.40 -21.42
CA SER A 251 -8.40 -9.91 -21.33
C SER A 251 -9.22 -9.24 -20.23
N HIS A 252 -8.56 -8.63 -19.23
CA HIS A 252 -9.20 -8.01 -18.08
C HIS A 252 -8.70 -6.58 -17.88
N SER A 253 -9.61 -5.70 -17.49
CA SER A 253 -9.31 -4.29 -17.23
C SER A 253 -8.41 -4.17 -16.00
N SER A 254 -7.25 -3.54 -16.17
CA SER A 254 -6.28 -3.34 -15.09
C SER A 254 -6.83 -2.50 -13.94
N SER A 255 -7.82 -1.64 -14.17
CA SER A 255 -8.48 -0.82 -13.13
C SER A 255 -9.57 -1.55 -12.34
N HIS A 256 -10.01 -2.73 -12.79
CA HIS A 256 -11.09 -3.50 -12.18
C HIS A 256 -10.61 -4.81 -11.53
N ILE A 257 -9.46 -5.32 -11.97
CA ILE A 257 -8.87 -6.59 -11.50
C ILE A 257 -8.35 -6.54 -10.05
N LEU A 258 -8.27 -5.35 -9.44
CA LEU A 258 -7.84 -5.19 -8.04
C LEU A 258 -8.90 -5.66 -7.04
N SER A 259 -10.17 -5.33 -7.28
CA SER A 259 -11.27 -5.55 -6.34
C SER A 259 -11.40 -7.01 -5.87
N PRO A 260 -11.27 -8.05 -6.72
CA PRO A 260 -11.25 -9.45 -6.28
C PRO A 260 -10.19 -9.75 -5.22
N CYS A 261 -9.00 -9.13 -5.30
CA CYS A 261 -7.91 -9.33 -4.33
C CYS A 261 -8.21 -8.65 -2.99
N LEU A 262 -8.95 -7.54 -3.01
CA LEU A 262 -9.31 -6.81 -1.79
C LEU A 262 -10.31 -7.58 -0.92
N MET A 263 -11.12 -8.45 -1.53
CA MET A 263 -12.16 -9.26 -0.86
C MET A 263 -11.62 -10.49 -0.11
N ILE A 264 -10.45 -11.01 -0.50
CA ILE A 264 -9.89 -12.24 0.09
C ILE A 264 -9.65 -12.03 1.58
N PRO A 265 -9.99 -12.97 2.49
CA PRO A 265 -9.64 -12.86 3.92
C PRO A 265 -8.14 -12.92 4.17
N ASP A 266 -7.66 -12.22 5.19
CA ASP A 266 -6.26 -12.27 5.59
C ASP A 266 -5.83 -13.69 5.99
N GLY A 267 -4.66 -14.14 5.53
CA GLY A 267 -4.13 -15.47 5.81
C GLY A 267 -4.92 -16.65 5.20
N SER A 268 -5.96 -16.40 4.41
CA SER A 268 -6.75 -17.50 3.82
C SER A 268 -5.90 -18.41 2.94
N ARG A 269 -5.95 -19.72 3.21
CA ARG A 269 -5.26 -20.78 2.43
C ARG A 269 -6.18 -21.55 1.47
N GLU A 270 -7.38 -21.05 1.21
CA GLU A 270 -8.26 -21.61 0.19
C GLU A 270 -7.55 -21.63 -1.19
N PRO A 271 -7.55 -22.77 -1.92
CA PRO A 271 -6.78 -22.91 -3.16
C PRO A 271 -7.09 -21.84 -4.21
N ILE A 272 -8.35 -21.39 -4.26
CA ILE A 272 -8.79 -20.37 -5.20
C ILE A 272 -8.23 -18.99 -4.89
N HIS A 273 -8.07 -18.66 -3.61
CA HIS A 273 -7.45 -17.41 -3.16
C HIS A 273 -5.96 -17.42 -3.44
N ILE A 274 -5.30 -18.54 -3.13
CA ILE A 274 -3.87 -18.72 -3.41
C ILE A 274 -3.60 -18.54 -4.90
N LYS A 275 -4.37 -19.25 -5.73
CA LYS A 275 -4.26 -19.21 -7.19
C LYS A 275 -4.47 -17.81 -7.75
N LEU A 276 -5.50 -17.08 -7.30
CA LEU A 276 -5.78 -15.73 -7.76
C LEU A 276 -4.65 -14.75 -7.40
N LEU A 277 -4.20 -14.73 -6.15
CA LEU A 277 -3.12 -13.84 -5.71
C LEU A 277 -1.79 -14.18 -6.40
N SER A 278 -1.49 -15.48 -6.56
CA SER A 278 -0.31 -15.93 -7.31
C SER A 278 -0.38 -15.52 -8.78
N LYS A 279 -1.54 -15.63 -9.43
CA LYS A 279 -1.72 -15.15 -10.80
C LYS A 279 -1.50 -13.65 -10.91
N MET A 280 -2.04 -12.88 -9.96
CA MET A 280 -1.85 -11.43 -9.91
C MET A 280 -0.39 -11.04 -9.71
N LEU A 281 0.33 -11.71 -8.80
CA LEU A 281 1.78 -11.52 -8.63
C LEU A 281 2.55 -11.74 -9.95
N ASN A 282 2.27 -12.83 -10.66
CA ASN A 282 2.91 -13.11 -11.95
C ASN A 282 2.63 -12.01 -12.97
N LEU A 283 1.40 -11.51 -13.04
CA LEU A 283 1.05 -10.41 -13.93
C LEU A 283 1.85 -9.14 -13.60
N PHE A 284 2.03 -8.80 -12.31
CA PHE A 284 2.87 -7.66 -11.93
C PHE A 284 4.35 -7.89 -12.26
N PHE A 285 4.84 -9.13 -12.11
CA PHE A 285 6.21 -9.48 -12.45
C PHE A 285 6.49 -9.39 -13.94
N GLU A 286 5.59 -9.91 -14.77
CA GLU A 286 5.65 -9.83 -16.23
C GLU A 286 5.75 -8.37 -16.70
N VAL A 287 4.94 -7.48 -16.12
CA VAL A 287 4.97 -6.06 -16.49
C VAL A 287 6.29 -5.38 -16.11
N GLU A 288 6.83 -5.63 -14.92
CA GLU A 288 8.14 -5.08 -14.57
C GLU A 288 9.26 -5.65 -15.47
N GLN A 289 9.16 -6.92 -15.87
CA GLN A 289 10.11 -7.55 -16.78
C GLN A 289 10.05 -6.96 -18.19
N GLU A 290 8.85 -6.70 -18.73
CA GLU A 290 8.66 -6.01 -20.01
C GLU A 290 9.19 -4.57 -19.96
N GLU A 291 8.91 -3.83 -18.89
CA GLU A 291 9.43 -2.47 -18.66
C GLU A 291 10.97 -2.41 -18.70
N ARG A 292 11.66 -3.47 -18.25
CA ARG A 292 13.12 -3.58 -18.30
C ARG A 292 13.64 -3.88 -19.69
N THR A 293 13.05 -4.88 -20.34
CA THR A 293 13.47 -5.34 -21.69
C THR A 293 13.29 -4.22 -22.72
N HIS A 294 12.26 -3.39 -22.60
CA HIS A 294 11.99 -2.31 -23.55
C HIS A 294 12.68 -0.97 -23.24
N LYS A 295 13.39 -0.82 -22.11
CA LYS A 295 14.23 0.37 -21.85
C LYS A 295 15.48 0.41 -22.73
N SER A 296 15.89 -0.71 -23.34
CA SER A 296 17.03 -0.77 -24.26
C SER A 296 16.70 -0.35 -25.71
N ASP A 297 15.43 -0.42 -26.13
CA ASP A 297 15.01 -0.08 -27.49
C ASP A 297 14.40 1.33 -27.55
N ARG A 298 15.17 2.28 -28.09
CA ARG A 298 14.81 3.70 -28.28
C ARG A 298 13.74 3.96 -29.36
N ASP A 299 13.03 2.95 -29.86
CA ASP A 299 11.99 3.15 -30.88
C ASP A 299 10.59 3.25 -30.25
N ASP A 300 10.31 4.42 -29.70
CA ASP A 300 9.09 4.77 -28.95
C ASP A 300 7.85 4.99 -29.86
N ARG A 301 7.81 4.34 -31.04
CA ARG A 301 6.81 4.58 -32.11
C ARG A 301 5.66 3.58 -32.19
N PHE A 302 5.72 2.46 -31.47
CA PHE A 302 4.61 1.51 -31.34
C PHE A 302 4.14 1.43 -29.88
N ARG A 303 3.37 2.43 -29.45
CA ARG A 303 2.93 2.60 -28.04
C ARG A 303 1.63 1.87 -27.66
N ASP A 304 0.92 1.26 -28.60
CA ASP A 304 -0.42 0.72 -28.35
C ASP A 304 -0.47 -0.68 -27.70
N ASP A 305 0.64 -1.43 -27.66
CA ASP A 305 0.65 -2.83 -27.19
C ASP A 305 1.46 -3.06 -25.89
N LYS A 306 1.91 -1.99 -25.22
CA LYS A 306 2.64 -2.11 -23.94
C LYS A 306 1.66 -2.45 -22.81
N LEU A 307 1.94 -3.52 -22.06
CA LEU A 307 1.25 -3.78 -20.79
C LEU A 307 1.55 -2.62 -19.82
N ARG A 308 0.60 -1.70 -19.67
CA ARG A 308 0.70 -0.62 -18.69
C ARG A 308 -0.31 -0.87 -17.57
N ILE A 309 0.20 -1.02 -16.36
CA ILE A 309 -0.64 -1.10 -15.17
C ILE A 309 -0.71 0.30 -14.56
N ASN A 310 -1.90 0.68 -14.11
CA ASN A 310 -2.05 1.88 -13.30
C ASN A 310 -1.18 1.74 -12.03
N PHE A 311 -0.33 2.74 -11.77
CA PHE A 311 0.54 2.78 -10.60
C PHE A 311 -0.23 2.59 -9.28
N GLU A 312 -1.43 3.17 -9.18
CA GLU A 312 -2.30 3.07 -8.01
C GLU A 312 -2.80 1.63 -7.77
N VAL A 313 -3.07 0.90 -8.85
CA VAL A 313 -3.46 -0.52 -8.78
C VAL A 313 -2.29 -1.36 -8.26
N ARG A 314 -1.07 -1.12 -8.77
CA ARG A 314 0.15 -1.79 -8.28
C ARG A 314 0.37 -1.49 -6.80
N LEU A 315 0.30 -0.23 -6.40
CA LEU A 315 0.46 0.20 -5.02
C LEU A 315 -0.55 -0.46 -4.06
N SER A 316 -1.84 -0.40 -4.44
CA SER A 316 -2.93 -0.92 -3.63
C SER A 316 -2.90 -2.43 -3.53
N PHE A 317 -2.55 -3.12 -4.62
CA PHE A 317 -2.33 -4.57 -4.60
C PHE A 317 -1.18 -4.93 -3.67
N THR A 318 -0.02 -4.27 -3.78
CA THR A 318 1.15 -4.62 -2.95
C THR A 318 0.84 -4.41 -1.46
N LYS A 319 0.17 -3.31 -1.08
CA LYS A 319 -0.29 -3.07 0.30
C LYS A 319 -1.30 -4.11 0.78
N ARG A 320 -2.23 -4.52 -0.09
CA ARG A 320 -3.20 -5.58 0.24
C ARG A 320 -2.48 -6.91 0.44
N PHE A 321 -1.61 -7.26 -0.50
CA PHE A 321 -0.90 -8.53 -0.49
C PHE A 321 0.07 -8.62 0.69
N SER A 322 0.70 -7.52 1.12
CA SER A 322 1.56 -7.51 2.30
C SER A 322 0.79 -7.87 3.58
N LYS A 323 -0.41 -7.32 3.78
CA LYS A 323 -1.28 -7.64 4.93
C LYS A 323 -1.71 -9.10 4.93
N TYR A 324 -2.07 -9.61 3.75
CA TYR A 324 -2.44 -11.01 3.56
C TYR A 324 -1.24 -11.94 3.85
N LEU A 325 -0.08 -11.64 3.26
CA LEU A 325 1.16 -12.41 3.40
C LEU A 325 1.67 -12.40 4.83
N PHE A 326 1.56 -11.27 5.53
CA PHE A 326 1.97 -11.12 6.92
C PHE A 326 1.28 -12.15 7.84
N CYS A 327 0.00 -12.45 7.57
CA CYS A 327 -0.75 -13.47 8.31
C CYS A 327 -0.33 -14.93 7.98
N LEU A 328 0.60 -15.14 7.06
CA LEU A 328 1.14 -16.46 6.69
C LEU A 328 2.54 -16.72 7.27
N HIS A 329 3.03 -15.90 8.20
CA HIS A 329 4.37 -16.06 8.76
C HIS A 329 4.53 -17.39 9.52
N ASP A 330 3.49 -17.86 10.22
CA ASP A 330 3.49 -19.15 10.91
C ASP A 330 3.71 -20.35 9.97
N SER A 331 3.27 -20.25 8.71
CA SER A 331 3.50 -21.28 7.69
C SER A 331 4.79 -21.06 6.90
N GLY A 332 5.65 -20.12 7.31
CA GLY A 332 6.88 -19.81 6.58
C GLY A 332 6.64 -19.32 5.16
N PHE A 333 5.46 -18.75 4.88
CA PHE A 333 5.09 -18.25 3.55
C PHE A 333 5.10 -19.33 2.45
N GLU A 334 4.94 -20.61 2.80
CA GLU A 334 5.01 -21.80 1.92
C GLU A 334 4.30 -21.61 0.57
N ASP A 335 3.13 -20.96 0.58
CA ASP A 335 2.28 -20.83 -0.61
C ASP A 335 2.85 -19.84 -1.65
N TYR A 336 3.80 -18.97 -1.27
CA TYR A 336 4.29 -17.88 -2.13
C TYR A 336 5.81 -17.74 -2.19
N ILE A 337 6.56 -18.37 -1.28
CA ILE A 337 7.96 -18.00 -1.10
C ILE A 337 8.81 -18.25 -2.35
N ASP A 338 8.57 -19.33 -3.09
CA ASP A 338 9.31 -19.62 -4.32
C ASP A 338 8.99 -18.61 -5.43
N GLN A 339 7.73 -18.18 -5.51
CA GLN A 339 7.32 -17.13 -6.44
C GLN A 339 7.98 -15.80 -6.06
N LEU A 340 8.05 -15.44 -4.78
CA LEU A 340 8.72 -14.22 -4.31
C LEU A 340 10.23 -14.26 -4.56
N ARG A 341 10.88 -15.40 -4.34
CA ARG A 341 12.30 -15.61 -4.68
C ARG A 341 12.53 -15.41 -6.18
N MET A 342 11.65 -15.91 -7.04
CA MET A 342 11.72 -15.62 -8.48
C MET A 342 11.54 -14.13 -8.76
N GLY A 343 10.57 -13.50 -8.08
CA GLY A 343 10.32 -12.06 -8.11
C GLY A 343 11.55 -11.23 -7.79
N CYS A 344 12.44 -11.67 -6.89
CA CYS A 344 13.68 -10.96 -6.59
C CYS A 344 14.56 -10.73 -7.83
N GLU A 345 14.49 -11.60 -8.85
CA GLU A 345 15.25 -11.44 -10.10
C GLU A 345 14.46 -10.66 -11.15
N ILE A 346 13.22 -11.10 -11.42
CA ILE A 346 12.44 -10.61 -12.55
C ILE A 346 11.69 -9.31 -12.25
N ALA A 347 11.31 -9.09 -10.98
CA ALA A 347 10.60 -7.90 -10.50
C ALA A 347 11.13 -7.29 -9.16
N PRO A 348 12.45 -7.00 -9.03
CA PRO A 348 13.02 -6.42 -7.82
C PRO A 348 12.34 -5.18 -7.26
N SER A 349 11.80 -4.26 -8.08
CA SER A 349 11.15 -3.07 -7.52
C SER A 349 9.82 -3.40 -6.85
N PHE A 350 9.06 -4.34 -7.42
CA PHE A 350 7.88 -4.86 -6.76
C PHE A 350 8.23 -5.52 -5.43
N VAL A 351 9.25 -6.40 -5.42
CA VAL A 351 9.65 -7.11 -4.19
C VAL A 351 10.21 -6.17 -3.14
N ASP A 352 11.00 -5.18 -3.52
CA ASP A 352 11.52 -4.13 -2.64
C ASP A 352 10.37 -3.40 -1.93
N TYR A 353 9.36 -2.97 -2.70
CA TYR A 353 8.19 -2.30 -2.14
C TYR A 353 7.33 -3.23 -1.26
N LEU A 354 7.19 -4.49 -1.65
CA LEU A 354 6.47 -5.50 -0.85
C LEU A 354 7.13 -5.71 0.51
N VAL A 355 8.45 -5.89 0.54
CA VAL A 355 9.22 -6.07 1.78
C VAL A 355 9.07 -4.86 2.69
N LEU A 356 9.07 -3.64 2.13
CA LEU A 356 8.79 -2.43 2.88
C LEU A 356 7.36 -2.42 3.46
N CYS A 357 6.35 -2.80 2.66
CA CYS A 357 4.97 -2.89 3.15
C CYS A 357 4.79 -3.95 4.26
N VAL A 358 5.53 -5.07 4.20
CA VAL A 358 5.53 -6.07 5.28
C VAL A 358 6.22 -5.52 6.53
N ALA A 359 7.30 -4.74 6.40
CA ALA A 359 7.93 -4.07 7.54
C ALA A 359 6.97 -3.10 8.25
N VAL A 360 6.22 -2.31 7.48
CA VAL A 360 5.20 -1.39 8.02
C VAL A 360 4.09 -2.17 8.74
N GLU A 361 3.65 -3.31 8.19
CA GLU A 361 2.64 -4.14 8.84
C GLU A 361 3.16 -4.77 10.14
N ALA A 362 4.40 -5.27 10.14
CA ALA A 362 5.07 -5.79 11.33
C ALA A 362 5.20 -4.74 12.44
N GLU A 363 5.54 -3.50 12.08
CA GLU A 363 5.57 -2.37 13.02
C GLU A 363 4.18 -2.06 13.59
N ARG A 364 3.16 -2.02 12.74
CA ARG A 364 1.78 -1.74 13.13
C ARG A 364 1.22 -2.77 14.12
N GLN A 365 1.58 -4.04 13.94
CA GLN A 365 1.11 -5.15 14.79
C GLN A 365 2.05 -5.43 15.98
N GLY A 366 3.26 -4.86 15.98
CA GLY A 366 4.27 -5.11 17.01
C GLY A 366 5.00 -6.46 16.87
N GLU A 367 4.91 -7.14 15.73
CA GLU A 367 5.51 -8.47 15.48
C GLU A 367 6.68 -8.35 14.49
N LYS A 368 7.82 -7.82 14.96
CA LYS A 368 9.00 -7.56 14.13
C LYS A 368 9.62 -8.83 13.56
N GLU A 369 9.46 -9.95 14.27
CA GLU A 369 10.00 -11.25 13.92
C GLU A 369 9.45 -11.76 12.59
N ALA A 370 8.17 -11.50 12.28
CA ALA A 370 7.54 -11.89 11.03
C ALA A 370 8.21 -11.22 9.81
N TYR A 371 8.61 -9.95 9.93
CA TYR A 371 9.40 -9.27 8.91
C TYR A 371 10.76 -9.93 8.71
N TRP A 372 11.49 -10.20 9.80
CA TRP A 372 12.82 -10.82 9.73
C TRP A 372 12.79 -12.26 9.20
N GLN A 373 11.68 -12.98 9.42
CA GLN A 373 11.45 -14.28 8.82
C GLN A 373 11.30 -14.19 7.29
N LEU A 374 10.47 -13.29 6.78
CA LEU A 374 10.35 -13.06 5.33
C LEU A 374 11.68 -12.60 4.74
N TRP A 375 12.36 -11.68 5.42
CA TRP A 375 13.68 -11.19 5.04
C TRP A 375 14.65 -12.37 4.87
N LYS A 376 14.69 -13.29 5.85
CA LYS A 376 15.58 -14.46 5.82
C LYS A 376 15.28 -15.35 4.62
N GLU A 377 14.01 -15.61 4.34
CA GLU A 377 13.60 -16.48 3.22
C GLU A 377 13.96 -15.92 1.84
N LEU A 378 13.99 -14.59 1.69
CA LEU A 378 14.40 -13.90 0.45
C LEU A 378 15.91 -13.64 0.39
N SER A 379 16.58 -13.55 1.54
CA SER A 379 17.97 -13.10 1.65
C SER A 379 18.94 -13.90 0.79
N GLN A 380 18.83 -15.23 0.77
CA GLN A 380 19.74 -16.10 0.01
C GLN A 380 19.70 -15.81 -1.49
N LYS A 381 18.50 -15.52 -2.02
CA LYS A 381 18.33 -15.18 -3.43
C LYS A 381 18.92 -13.81 -3.74
N VAL A 382 18.67 -12.84 -2.85
CA VAL A 382 19.20 -11.48 -3.00
C VAL A 382 20.72 -11.45 -2.86
N GLN A 383 21.32 -12.31 -2.02
CA GLN A 383 22.78 -12.50 -1.94
C GLN A 383 23.35 -12.97 -3.28
N LYS A 384 22.72 -13.95 -3.95
CA LYS A 384 23.16 -14.40 -5.28
C LYS A 384 23.12 -13.26 -6.29
N ILE A 385 22.03 -12.51 -6.31
CA ILE A 385 21.89 -11.32 -7.17
C ILE A 385 23.00 -10.30 -6.85
N ALA A 386 23.28 -10.04 -5.58
CA ALA A 386 24.32 -9.11 -5.15
C ALA A 386 25.72 -9.53 -5.65
N ILE A 387 26.03 -10.83 -5.62
CA ILE A 387 27.29 -11.37 -6.16
C ILE A 387 27.33 -11.17 -7.68
N GLU A 388 26.26 -11.50 -8.39
CA GLU A 388 26.17 -11.36 -9.85
C GLU A 388 26.36 -9.90 -10.31
N VAL A 389 25.78 -8.94 -9.59
CA VAL A 389 25.84 -7.53 -9.99
C VAL A 389 27.06 -6.78 -9.45
N ALA A 390 27.93 -7.44 -8.68
CA ALA A 390 29.06 -6.82 -8.00
C ALA A 390 30.11 -6.20 -8.95
N GLY A 391 30.28 -6.78 -10.15
CA GLY A 391 31.33 -6.41 -11.11
C GLY A 391 30.96 -5.36 -12.16
N TYR A 392 29.70 -4.90 -12.20
CA TYR A 392 29.29 -3.89 -13.18
C TYR A 392 29.76 -2.50 -12.74
N ASP A 393 30.92 -2.08 -13.25
CA ASP A 393 31.37 -0.69 -13.25
C ASP A 393 30.70 0.05 -14.42
N SER A 394 29.74 0.93 -14.13
CA SER A 394 29.42 2.04 -15.03
C SER A 394 28.51 3.07 -14.35
N ASP A 395 28.48 4.26 -14.94
CA ASP A 395 27.66 5.43 -14.62
C ASP A 395 26.13 5.19 -14.54
N TYR A 396 25.67 3.94 -14.68
CA TYR A 396 24.28 3.48 -14.59
C TYR A 396 23.83 3.05 -13.18
N ARG A 397 24.60 3.37 -12.13
CA ARG A 397 24.31 2.97 -10.72
C ARG A 397 22.89 3.28 -10.24
N GLN A 398 22.24 4.29 -10.82
CA GLN A 398 20.90 4.73 -10.41
C GLN A 398 19.73 4.00 -11.10
N GLN A 399 19.97 3.14 -12.09
CA GLN A 399 18.88 2.57 -12.92
C GLN A 399 18.65 1.05 -12.80
N ASP A 400 19.50 0.31 -12.08
CA ASP A 400 19.26 -1.13 -11.85
C ASP A 400 18.40 -1.37 -10.60
N ASN A 401 17.13 -1.73 -10.82
CA ASN A 401 16.18 -2.08 -9.76
C ASN A 401 16.68 -3.22 -8.84
N ARG A 402 17.57 -4.11 -9.31
CA ARG A 402 18.19 -5.15 -8.46
C ARG A 402 19.06 -4.55 -7.37
N ARG A 403 19.80 -3.48 -7.68
CA ARG A 403 20.60 -2.75 -6.68
C ARG A 403 19.70 -2.08 -5.66
N LYS A 404 18.56 -1.52 -6.09
CA LYS A 404 17.56 -0.95 -5.18
C LYS A 404 17.07 -2.00 -4.18
N LEU A 405 16.70 -3.19 -4.64
CA LEU A 405 16.31 -4.30 -3.76
C LEU A 405 17.42 -4.70 -2.77
N ILE A 406 18.68 -4.80 -3.21
CA ILE A 406 19.82 -5.10 -2.33
C ILE A 406 19.95 -4.03 -1.23
N ARG A 407 19.91 -2.75 -1.62
CA ARG A 407 20.03 -1.63 -0.69
C ARG A 407 18.84 -1.54 0.27
N GLY A 408 17.63 -1.82 -0.21
CA GLY A 408 16.40 -1.84 0.59
C GLY A 408 16.43 -2.94 1.65
N ILE A 409 16.75 -4.18 1.26
CA ILE A 409 16.88 -5.32 2.19
C ILE A 409 17.98 -5.09 3.23
N LEU A 410 19.07 -4.43 2.86
CA LEU A 410 20.15 -4.10 3.80
C LEU A 410 19.95 -2.78 4.56
N LYS A 411 18.78 -2.14 4.42
CA LYS A 411 18.44 -0.89 5.10
C LYS A 411 19.45 0.25 4.82
N ALA A 412 20.07 0.25 3.65
CA ALA A 412 21.15 1.17 3.29
C ALA A 412 20.67 2.60 3.00
N ASP A 413 19.41 2.73 2.58
CA ASP A 413 18.76 3.99 2.16
C ASP A 413 17.72 4.50 3.17
N LEU A 414 17.73 3.99 4.41
CA LEU A 414 16.82 4.48 5.46
C LEU A 414 17.38 5.72 6.16
N ASP A 415 16.52 6.73 6.30
CA ASP A 415 16.81 7.96 7.05
C ASP A 415 16.57 7.75 8.55
N TRP A 416 17.55 7.11 9.21
CA TRP A 416 17.49 6.77 10.63
C TRP A 416 17.27 7.99 11.54
N GLN A 417 16.18 7.96 12.32
CA GLN A 417 15.89 8.99 13.33
C GLN A 417 16.55 8.71 14.69
N LYS A 418 17.11 7.50 14.87
CA LYS A 418 17.77 7.00 16.09
C LYS A 418 16.85 6.88 17.30
N ASN A 419 15.59 6.51 17.05
CA ASN A 419 14.64 6.22 18.11
C ASN A 419 14.86 4.80 18.67
N ASP A 420 14.43 4.55 19.91
CA ASP A 420 14.61 3.24 20.58
C ASP A 420 14.01 2.08 19.77
N TYR A 421 12.89 2.32 19.11
CA TYR A 421 12.21 1.35 18.27
C TYR A 421 13.08 0.85 17.11
N GLU A 422 13.75 1.76 16.40
CA GLU A 422 14.65 1.43 15.27
C GLU A 422 15.85 0.62 15.76
N THR A 423 16.41 0.99 16.92
CA THR A 423 17.54 0.29 17.54
C THR A 423 17.17 -1.16 17.88
N GLN A 424 15.98 -1.37 18.45
CA GLN A 424 15.48 -2.72 18.75
C GLN A 424 15.23 -3.55 17.50
N ASP A 425 14.59 -2.98 16.46
CA ASP A 425 14.32 -3.69 15.21
C ASP A 425 15.62 -4.13 14.52
N VAL A 426 16.58 -3.22 14.40
CA VAL A 426 17.85 -3.52 13.75
C VAL A 426 18.68 -4.51 14.57
N ALA A 427 18.60 -4.46 15.90
CA ALA A 427 19.25 -5.44 16.77
C ALA A 427 18.72 -6.87 16.53
N LEU A 428 17.42 -7.05 16.30
CA LEU A 428 16.83 -8.36 15.99
C LEU A 428 17.40 -8.97 14.71
N GLY A 429 17.62 -8.14 13.68
CA GLY A 429 18.19 -8.58 12.40
C GLY A 429 19.71 -8.60 12.31
N LYS A 430 20.43 -8.30 13.40
CA LYS A 430 21.89 -8.11 13.38
C LYS A 430 22.62 -9.28 12.72
N ASP A 431 22.39 -10.50 13.19
CA ASP A 431 23.15 -11.67 12.75
C ASP A 431 22.86 -11.99 11.28
N LEU A 432 21.60 -11.82 10.85
CA LEU A 432 21.17 -11.98 9.47
C LEU A 432 21.85 -10.99 8.52
N LEU A 433 21.94 -9.72 8.93
CA LEU A 433 22.62 -8.67 8.17
C LEU A 433 24.13 -8.93 8.08
N LEU A 434 24.77 -9.32 9.19
CA LEU A 434 26.19 -9.65 9.22
C LEU A 434 26.52 -10.88 8.36
N GLU A 435 25.67 -11.92 8.39
CA GLU A 435 25.80 -13.10 7.53
C GLU A 435 25.70 -12.73 6.05
N PHE A 436 24.70 -11.91 5.68
CA PHE A 436 24.54 -11.45 4.30
C PHE A 436 25.80 -10.73 3.82
N VAL A 437 26.32 -9.81 4.62
CA VAL A 437 27.49 -9.01 4.23
C VAL A 437 28.74 -9.88 4.18
N THR A 438 28.87 -10.85 5.08
CA THR A 438 29.97 -11.84 5.03
C THR A 438 29.98 -12.61 3.71
N ASN A 439 28.80 -12.95 3.18
CA ASN A 439 28.68 -13.72 1.94
C ASN A 439 28.81 -12.86 0.66
N ALA A 440 28.32 -11.61 0.70
CA ALA A 440 28.17 -10.76 -0.48
C ALA A 440 28.92 -9.40 -0.40
N GLY A 441 29.81 -9.22 0.58
CA GLY A 441 30.48 -7.95 0.89
C GLY A 441 31.47 -7.45 -0.17
N LYS A 442 31.76 -8.24 -1.20
CA LYS A 442 32.50 -7.78 -2.40
C LYS A 442 31.66 -6.90 -3.32
N ASN A 443 30.35 -6.78 -3.07
CA ASN A 443 29.51 -5.82 -3.76
C ASN A 443 29.58 -4.44 -3.06
N PRO A 444 29.87 -3.33 -3.77
CA PRO A 444 29.97 -2.00 -3.16
C PRO A 444 28.70 -1.51 -2.46
N ASP A 445 27.50 -1.89 -2.93
CA ASP A 445 26.24 -1.54 -2.28
C ASP A 445 26.07 -2.26 -0.93
N VAL A 446 26.47 -3.54 -0.88
CA VAL A 446 26.47 -4.36 0.35
C VAL A 446 27.50 -3.84 1.35
N PHE A 447 28.70 -3.52 0.87
CA PHE A 447 29.77 -2.96 1.67
C PHE A 447 29.38 -1.61 2.27
N ASN A 448 28.78 -0.72 1.46
CA ASN A 448 28.26 0.56 1.91
C ASN A 448 27.13 0.39 2.95
N ALA A 449 26.26 -0.61 2.80
CA ALA A 449 25.16 -0.84 3.73
C ALA A 449 25.67 -1.15 5.15
N LEU A 450 26.65 -2.05 5.29
CA LEU A 450 27.23 -2.33 6.61
C LEU A 450 28.02 -1.14 7.16
N ALA A 451 28.72 -0.38 6.31
CA ALA A 451 29.37 0.86 6.75
C ALA A 451 28.34 1.87 7.31
N SER A 452 27.19 2.02 6.65
CA SER A 452 26.07 2.84 7.12
C SER A 452 25.53 2.34 8.47
N LEU A 453 25.30 1.03 8.61
CA LEU A 453 24.84 0.41 9.86
C LEU A 453 25.83 0.61 11.01
N MET A 454 27.14 0.51 10.76
CA MET A 454 28.19 0.81 11.76
C MET A 454 28.16 2.27 12.20
N TYR A 455 27.85 3.19 11.29
CA TYR A 455 27.77 4.62 11.58
C TYR A 455 26.52 4.98 12.40
N HIS A 456 25.35 4.44 12.03
CA HIS A 456 24.09 4.72 12.71
C HIS A 456 23.92 3.94 14.02
N PHE A 457 24.38 2.68 14.08
CA PHE A 457 24.24 1.76 15.21
C PHE A 457 25.58 1.15 15.66
N PRO A 458 26.55 1.97 16.11
CA PRO A 458 27.90 1.49 16.42
C PRO A 458 27.94 0.45 17.54
N SER A 459 27.06 0.56 18.55
CA SER A 459 26.97 -0.43 19.64
C SER A 459 26.50 -1.81 19.17
N ILE A 460 25.83 -1.89 18.01
CA ILE A 460 25.29 -3.14 17.46
C ILE A 460 26.28 -3.75 16.47
N PHE A 461 26.80 -2.96 15.52
CA PHE A 461 27.54 -3.48 14.38
C PHE A 461 29.04 -3.23 14.38
N PHE A 462 29.57 -2.24 15.11
CA PHE A 462 30.95 -1.80 14.87
C PHE A 462 31.97 -2.94 15.05
N GLU A 463 31.89 -3.65 16.17
CA GLU A 463 32.86 -4.68 16.54
C GLU A 463 32.95 -5.81 15.50
N SER A 464 31.81 -6.38 15.08
CA SER A 464 31.79 -7.43 14.05
C SER A 464 31.98 -6.88 12.65
N GLY A 465 31.36 -5.73 12.35
CA GLY A 465 31.30 -5.16 11.03
C GLY A 465 32.64 -4.66 10.51
N VAL A 466 33.46 -4.06 11.38
CA VAL A 466 34.81 -3.59 11.01
C VAL A 466 35.69 -4.76 10.55
N HIS A 467 35.56 -5.92 11.19
CA HIS A 467 36.31 -7.12 10.81
C HIS A 467 35.85 -7.63 9.45
N ILE A 468 34.54 -7.80 9.24
CA ILE A 468 33.96 -8.28 7.97
C ILE A 468 34.36 -7.38 6.81
N LEU A 469 34.16 -6.05 6.94
CA LEU A 469 34.52 -5.11 5.89
C LEU A 469 36.03 -5.10 5.62
N SER A 470 36.86 -5.19 6.66
CA SER A 470 38.32 -5.26 6.48
C SER A 470 38.76 -6.50 5.72
N GLN A 471 38.11 -7.64 5.93
CA GLN A 471 38.41 -8.88 5.22
C GLN A 471 38.12 -8.74 3.73
N HIS A 472 36.92 -8.26 3.37
CA HIS A 472 36.57 -8.04 1.96
C HIS A 472 37.47 -6.99 1.29
N GLN A 473 37.78 -5.89 1.99
CA GLN A 473 38.69 -4.86 1.49
C GLN A 473 40.11 -5.38 1.28
N LYS A 474 40.60 -6.27 2.15
CA LYS A 474 41.91 -6.90 2.02
C LYS A 474 41.98 -7.85 0.82
N GLU A 475 40.90 -8.60 0.57
CA GLU A 475 40.80 -9.52 -0.57
C GLU A 475 40.65 -8.79 -1.90
N GLU A 476 39.85 -7.72 -1.95
CA GLU A 476 39.57 -6.96 -3.17
C GLU A 476 40.71 -6.00 -3.54
N GLY A 477 41.23 -5.26 -2.56
CA GLY A 477 42.19 -4.18 -2.78
C GLY A 477 41.58 -2.93 -3.45
N GLY A 478 42.41 -1.89 -3.59
CA GLY A 478 42.03 -0.62 -4.22
C GLY A 478 40.83 0.08 -3.56
N THR A 479 40.12 0.90 -4.33
CA THR A 479 39.06 1.79 -3.82
C THR A 479 37.65 1.42 -4.32
N ARG A 480 37.48 0.30 -5.04
CA ARG A 480 36.20 -0.09 -5.66
C ARG A 480 35.07 -0.23 -4.64
N LEU A 481 35.32 -0.89 -3.52
CA LEU A 481 34.33 -1.07 -2.45
C LEU A 481 33.96 0.25 -1.77
N LEU A 482 34.83 1.26 -1.84
CA LEU A 482 34.60 2.59 -1.30
C LEU A 482 33.82 3.51 -2.25
N SER A 483 33.50 3.03 -3.45
CA SER A 483 32.89 3.85 -4.49
C SER A 483 31.43 4.25 -4.22
N GLY A 484 30.75 3.66 -3.22
CA GLY A 484 29.42 4.09 -2.82
C GLY A 484 29.45 5.52 -2.24
N VAL A 485 28.39 6.30 -2.48
CA VAL A 485 28.34 7.76 -2.27
C VAL A 485 28.92 8.22 -0.92
N ASN A 486 28.55 7.55 0.17
CA ASN A 486 28.97 7.92 1.54
C ASN A 486 29.84 6.85 2.23
N THR A 487 30.31 5.83 1.51
CA THR A 487 30.99 4.66 2.12
C THR A 487 32.22 5.07 2.93
N ALA A 488 33.10 5.85 2.31
CA ALA A 488 34.34 6.32 2.94
C ALA A 488 34.04 7.21 4.16
N PHE A 489 33.01 8.06 4.06
CA PHE A 489 32.55 8.90 5.17
C PHE A 489 32.06 8.07 6.35
N TYR A 490 31.17 7.09 6.12
CA TYR A 490 30.63 6.25 7.19
C TYR A 490 31.73 5.47 7.91
N LEU A 491 32.66 4.87 7.16
CA LEU A 491 33.79 4.15 7.74
C LEU A 491 34.70 5.07 8.55
N GLU A 492 35.06 6.23 7.99
CA GLU A 492 35.93 7.19 8.65
C GLU A 492 35.36 7.64 10.00
N ILE A 493 34.09 8.05 10.03
CA ILE A 493 33.45 8.53 11.26
C ILE A 493 33.27 7.40 12.26
N SER A 494 32.90 6.20 11.80
CA SER A 494 32.74 5.03 12.67
C SER A 494 34.07 4.66 13.35
N ILE A 495 35.15 4.58 12.58
CA ILE A 495 36.48 4.25 13.10
C ILE A 495 36.99 5.38 14.00
N GLN A 496 36.75 6.64 13.64
CA GLN A 496 37.10 7.78 14.49
C GLN A 496 36.43 7.68 15.86
N ARG A 497 35.10 7.48 15.88
CA ARG A 497 34.32 7.34 17.12
C ARG A 497 34.87 6.20 17.97
N PHE A 498 35.10 5.04 17.38
CA PHE A 498 35.66 3.90 18.10
C PHE A 498 37.04 4.22 18.69
N LEU A 499 37.95 4.74 17.88
CA LEU A 499 39.33 5.01 18.31
C LEU A 499 39.44 6.17 19.29
N GLN A 500 38.54 7.15 19.28
CA GLN A 500 38.68 8.38 20.09
C GLN A 500 37.74 8.45 21.29
N LEU A 501 36.58 7.79 21.23
CA LEU A 501 35.56 7.85 22.26
C LEU A 501 35.37 6.50 22.96
N ASP A 502 35.12 5.44 22.21
CA ASP A 502 34.68 4.16 22.79
C ASP A 502 35.86 3.33 23.34
N GLN A 503 36.98 3.29 22.62
CA GLN A 503 38.18 2.52 22.97
C GLN A 503 39.44 3.38 22.92
N THR A 504 39.74 4.02 24.06
CA THR A 504 40.90 4.91 24.20
C THR A 504 42.18 4.20 24.67
N GLY A 505 42.10 2.90 24.95
CA GLY A 505 43.20 2.07 25.45
C GLY A 505 44.00 1.33 24.36
N PRO A 506 44.82 0.34 24.77
CA PRO A 506 45.42 -0.63 23.86
C PRO A 506 44.35 -1.44 23.12
N LEU A 507 44.64 -1.86 21.88
CA LEU A 507 43.70 -2.58 21.02
C LEU A 507 44.15 -4.02 20.79
N PRO A 508 43.21 -4.98 20.73
CA PRO A 508 43.49 -6.32 20.21
C PRO A 508 44.11 -6.26 18.81
N ARG A 509 45.03 -7.17 18.51
CA ARG A 509 45.76 -7.19 17.24
C ARG A 509 44.84 -7.25 16.01
N ASN A 510 43.81 -8.09 16.06
CA ASN A 510 42.82 -8.20 14.99
C ASN A 510 42.07 -6.87 14.75
N MET A 511 41.71 -6.16 15.82
CA MET A 511 41.02 -4.86 15.73
C MET A 511 41.94 -3.80 15.12
N HIS A 512 43.20 -3.77 15.56
CA HIS A 512 44.22 -2.89 15.01
C HIS A 512 44.40 -3.13 13.50
N GLU A 513 44.57 -4.39 13.09
CA GLU A 513 44.73 -4.77 11.69
C GLU A 513 43.50 -4.42 10.84
N SER A 514 42.28 -4.66 11.34
CA SER A 514 41.05 -4.33 10.63
C SER A 514 40.87 -2.83 10.40
N CYS A 515 41.09 -2.00 11.44
CA CYS A 515 41.06 -0.55 11.29
C CYS A 515 42.16 -0.06 10.35
N PHE A 516 43.36 -0.63 10.40
CA PHE A 516 44.47 -0.25 9.54
C PHE A 516 44.16 -0.51 8.06
N VAL A 517 43.64 -1.69 7.71
CA VAL A 517 43.28 -2.06 6.32
C VAL A 517 42.26 -1.07 5.75
N LEU A 518 41.19 -0.79 6.50
CA LEU A 518 40.13 0.11 6.05
C LEU A 518 40.61 1.56 5.93
N LEU A 519 41.32 2.07 6.94
CA LEU A 519 41.88 3.43 6.89
C LEU A 519 42.87 3.59 5.75
N ASN A 520 43.67 2.57 5.43
CA ASN A 520 44.60 2.63 4.32
C ASN A 520 43.86 2.77 2.97
N ALA A 521 42.79 2.00 2.77
CA ALA A 521 41.95 2.13 1.57
C ALA A 521 41.27 3.51 1.48
N ILE A 522 40.80 4.07 2.61
CA ILE A 522 40.18 5.42 2.63
C ILE A 522 41.21 6.52 2.35
N VAL A 523 42.47 6.35 2.74
CA VAL A 523 43.54 7.29 2.36
C VAL A 523 43.74 7.35 0.84
N GLU A 524 43.55 6.24 0.14
CA GLU A 524 43.60 6.20 -1.34
C GLU A 524 42.45 6.98 -1.99
N THR A 525 41.35 7.25 -1.26
CA THR A 525 40.29 8.17 -1.70
C THR A 525 40.58 9.63 -1.36
N ALA A 526 41.83 9.97 -1.04
CA ALA A 526 42.31 11.31 -0.69
C ALA A 526 41.70 11.92 0.60
N SER A 527 41.25 11.11 1.55
CA SER A 527 40.83 11.63 2.85
C SER A 527 42.02 11.99 3.75
N SER A 528 42.15 13.27 4.07
CA SER A 528 43.13 13.77 5.04
C SER A 528 42.82 13.32 6.47
N ARG A 529 41.54 13.20 6.84
CA ARG A 529 41.16 12.74 8.18
C ARG A 529 41.52 11.27 8.39
N ALA A 530 41.25 10.42 7.41
CA ALA A 530 41.66 9.01 7.46
C ALA A 530 43.19 8.86 7.58
N TYR A 531 43.97 9.72 6.92
CA TYR A 531 45.42 9.75 7.07
C TYR A 531 45.84 10.01 8.52
N TYR A 532 45.29 11.04 9.16
CA TYR A 532 45.58 11.34 10.57
C TYR A 532 45.13 10.22 11.52
N LEU A 533 43.97 9.62 11.28
CA LEU A 533 43.48 8.49 12.08
C LEU A 533 44.40 7.26 11.94
N ARG A 534 44.89 6.99 10.74
CA ARG A 534 45.85 5.90 10.48
C ARG A 534 47.17 6.15 11.20
N GLU A 535 47.72 7.35 11.11
CA GLU A 535 48.95 7.71 11.83
C GLU A 535 48.77 7.63 13.36
N HIS A 536 47.61 8.08 13.87
CA HIS A 536 47.27 7.95 15.28
C HIS A 536 47.17 6.48 15.72
N LEU A 537 46.54 5.62 14.91
CA LEU A 537 46.45 4.18 15.16
C LEU A 537 47.83 3.51 15.19
N ILE A 538 48.75 3.91 14.31
CA ILE A 538 50.11 3.34 14.26
C ILE A 538 50.96 3.82 15.44
N ARG A 539 50.93 5.12 15.73
CA ARG A 539 51.88 5.76 16.67
C ARG A 539 51.41 5.73 18.13
N SER A 540 50.10 5.81 18.35
CA SER A 540 49.54 6.10 19.68
C SER A 540 48.77 4.93 20.28
N ARG A 541 48.34 3.95 19.47
CA ARG A 541 47.58 2.78 19.95
C ARG A 541 48.51 1.57 20.10
N LYS A 542 48.72 1.12 21.34
CA LYS A 542 49.47 -0.11 21.64
C LYS A 542 48.65 -1.33 21.25
N ILE A 543 49.30 -2.36 20.71
CA ILE A 543 48.68 -3.67 20.45
C ILE A 543 48.73 -4.49 21.74
N LEU A 544 47.59 -5.08 22.14
CA LEU A 544 47.46 -6.00 23.28
C LEU A 544 48.16 -7.32 23.04
#